data_AF-A0A1N7UC67-F1
#
_entry.id   AF-A0A1N7UC67-F1
#
_cell.length_a   1.000
_cell.length_b   1.000
_cell.length_c   1.000
_cell.angle_alpha   90.00
_cell.angle_beta   90.00
_cell.angle_gamma   90.00
#
_symmetry.space_group_name_H-M   'P 1'
#
loop_
_entity.id
_entity.type
_entity.pdbx_description
1 polymer ?
#
loop_
_entity_poly.entity_id
_entity_poly.type
_entity_poly.pdbx_seq_one_letter_code
_entity_poly.pdbx_strand_id
1 'polypeptide(L)'
;MGWPPPYETYEMDIRFFFEQRLGFIKQLYINGSAPFEQRMRKIEKGVRPFIPPYSEDGEPPFQLEWEEADASIQVLGSSCLSMISASLHIYLVAWQNRLGPAPDCTKSAFKNGWPTGYQAFYESHGSDKFDTGPFDYSLVSEIVLARNSIQHDESLTSNTFRYRDSDLPKLPSPFFVSDRDKELAKQIDDGERSWLYPPHIHITKEKFLHMTSEISKLVEWLEKQGEQILHKRWEERKRQRQEAAENLEAGQ
;
A
#
# COMPACT_ATOMS: atom_id res chain seq x y z
N MET A 1 9.93 12.23 47.21
CA MET A 1 8.90 11.43 46.50
C MET A 1 8.36 12.31 45.38
N GLY A 2 9.04 12.29 44.23
CA GLY A 2 8.66 13.09 43.06
C GLY A 2 7.75 12.25 42.17
N TRP A 3 6.58 12.78 41.86
CA TRP A 3 5.68 12.22 40.86
C TRP A 3 6.40 12.10 39.50
N PRO A 4 6.12 11.04 38.71
CA PRO A 4 6.68 10.92 37.37
C PRO A 4 6.16 12.04 36.45
N PRO A 5 6.91 12.43 35.41
CA PRO A 5 6.47 13.44 34.45
C PRO A 5 5.16 13.03 33.76
N PRO A 6 4.26 13.97 33.43
CA PRO A 6 2.90 13.67 32.96
C PRO A 6 2.80 13.17 31.50
N TYR A 7 3.76 12.38 31.02
CA TYR A 7 3.70 11.79 29.67
C TYR A 7 4.32 10.39 29.55
N GLU A 8 4.33 9.60 30.62
CA GLU A 8 4.37 8.13 30.50
C GLU A 8 2.95 7.55 30.45
N THR A 9 2.07 8.15 29.63
CA THR A 9 1.08 7.31 28.97
C THR A 9 1.87 6.44 28.01
N TYR A 10 1.82 5.11 28.11
CA TYR A 10 2.38 4.19 27.13
C TYR A 10 1.93 4.62 25.72
N GLU A 11 2.70 5.48 25.06
CA GLU A 11 2.38 5.95 23.74
C GLU A 11 2.67 4.77 22.83
N MET A 12 1.61 4.15 22.32
CA MET A 12 1.68 3.01 21.42
C MET A 12 2.73 3.27 20.34
N ASP A 13 3.78 2.47 20.23
CA ASP A 13 4.74 2.62 19.13
C ASP A 13 4.03 2.24 17.80
N ILE A 14 3.47 3.26 17.13
CA ILE A 14 2.57 3.07 15.98
C ILE A 14 3.31 2.33 14.86
N ARG A 15 4.57 2.69 14.59
CA ARG A 15 5.36 2.03 13.56
C ARG A 15 5.71 0.61 13.97
N PHE A 16 6.12 0.36 15.21
CA PHE A 16 6.40 -1.01 15.67
C PHE A 16 5.19 -1.93 15.42
N PHE A 17 3.99 -1.53 15.84
CA PHE A 17 2.79 -2.37 15.61
C PHE A 17 2.41 -2.48 14.14
N PHE A 18 2.64 -1.44 13.34
CA PHE A 18 2.46 -1.51 11.89
C PHE A 18 3.43 -2.50 11.24
N GLU A 19 4.72 -2.44 11.59
CA GLU A 19 5.75 -3.35 11.07
C GLU A 19 5.52 -4.80 11.51
N GLN A 20 5.02 -5.04 12.72
CA GLN A 20 4.58 -6.38 13.14
C GLN A 20 3.45 -6.92 12.26
N ARG A 21 2.44 -6.08 11.95
CA ARG A 21 1.35 -6.46 11.03
C ARG A 21 1.86 -6.69 9.61
N LEU A 22 2.75 -5.83 9.12
CA LEU A 22 3.35 -5.95 7.80
C LEU A 22 4.18 -7.24 7.68
N GLY A 23 4.95 -7.57 8.72
CA GLY A 23 5.70 -8.81 8.84
C GLY A 23 4.79 -10.05 8.82
N PHE A 24 3.67 -10.01 9.55
CA PHE A 24 2.66 -11.07 9.50
C PHE A 24 2.06 -11.25 8.10
N ILE A 25 1.64 -10.16 7.44
CA ILE A 25 1.08 -10.20 6.09
C ILE A 25 2.10 -10.78 5.09
N LYS A 26 3.37 -10.38 5.20
CA LYS A 26 4.45 -10.89 4.37
C LYS A 26 4.65 -12.39 4.56
N GLN A 27 4.65 -12.85 5.82
CA GLN A 27 4.78 -14.27 6.15
C GLN A 27 3.58 -15.09 5.66
N LEU A 28 2.36 -14.57 5.76
CA LEU A 28 1.15 -15.17 5.23
C LEU A 28 1.23 -15.35 3.71
N TYR A 29 1.62 -14.32 2.97
CA TYR A 29 1.76 -14.41 1.51
C TYR A 29 2.82 -15.44 1.11
N ILE A 30 4.03 -15.34 1.65
CA ILE A 30 5.16 -16.21 1.26
C ILE A 30 4.85 -17.69 1.54
N ASN A 31 4.31 -17.98 2.73
CA ASN A 31 4.05 -19.36 3.12
C ASN A 31 2.76 -19.89 2.48
N GLY A 32 1.77 -19.03 2.26
CA GLY A 32 0.51 -19.39 1.61
C GLY A 32 0.65 -19.60 0.11
N SER A 33 1.51 -18.86 -0.59
CA SER A 33 1.74 -19.01 -2.03
C SER A 33 2.60 -20.23 -2.37
N ALA A 34 3.52 -20.61 -1.47
CA ALA A 34 4.50 -21.69 -1.68
C ALA A 34 3.93 -23.02 -2.24
N PRO A 35 2.82 -23.60 -1.71
CA PRO A 35 2.28 -24.84 -2.27
C PRO A 35 1.75 -24.67 -3.70
N PHE A 36 1.18 -23.52 -4.03
CA PHE A 36 0.67 -23.21 -5.38
C PHE A 36 1.82 -22.97 -6.36
N GLU A 37 2.83 -22.19 -5.96
CA GLU A 37 4.09 -22.00 -6.71
C GLU A 37 4.75 -23.36 -7.01
N GLN A 38 4.78 -24.26 -6.02
CA GLN A 38 5.32 -25.60 -6.20
C GLN A 38 4.48 -26.44 -7.16
N ARG A 39 3.15 -26.31 -7.14
CA ARG A 39 2.25 -27.02 -8.06
C ARG A 39 2.52 -26.60 -9.51
N MET A 40 2.49 -25.30 -9.79
CA MET A 40 2.77 -24.75 -11.12
C MET A 40 4.13 -25.22 -11.64
N ARG A 41 5.18 -25.10 -10.81
CA ARG A 41 6.53 -25.56 -11.14
C ARG A 41 6.60 -27.06 -11.45
N LYS A 42 5.84 -27.91 -10.76
CA LYS A 42 5.83 -29.36 -11.02
C LYS A 42 5.10 -29.69 -12.32
N ILE A 43 4.00 -28.99 -12.62
CA ILE A 43 3.26 -29.11 -13.89
C ILE A 43 4.18 -28.72 -15.06
N GLU A 44 4.78 -27.53 -15.00
CA GLU A 44 5.68 -27.02 -16.04
C GLU A 44 6.91 -27.92 -16.30
N LYS A 45 7.38 -28.62 -15.26
CA LYS A 45 8.54 -29.53 -15.35
C LYS A 45 8.16 -30.99 -15.58
N GLY A 46 6.88 -31.33 -15.66
CA GLY A 46 6.41 -32.71 -15.83
C GLY A 46 6.85 -33.65 -14.69
N VAL A 47 6.88 -33.16 -13.44
CA VAL A 47 7.34 -33.94 -12.28
C VAL A 47 6.14 -34.52 -11.53
N ARG A 48 6.28 -35.75 -11.01
CA ARG A 48 5.23 -36.43 -10.21
C ARG A 48 4.60 -35.49 -9.16
N PRO A 49 3.26 -35.46 -9.03
CA PRO A 49 2.27 -36.31 -9.71
C PRO A 49 1.86 -35.85 -11.12
N PHE A 50 2.38 -34.73 -11.62
CA PHE A 50 1.97 -34.10 -12.88
C PHE A 50 2.80 -34.59 -14.07
N ILE A 51 2.74 -35.91 -14.34
CA ILE A 51 3.31 -36.49 -15.56
C ILE A 51 2.17 -36.63 -16.57
N PRO A 52 2.24 -35.96 -17.74
CA PRO A 52 1.16 -36.04 -18.72
C PRO A 52 0.94 -37.48 -19.20
N PRO A 53 -0.30 -37.98 -19.27
CA PRO A 53 -0.59 -39.11 -20.13
C PRO A 53 -0.39 -38.68 -21.59
N TYR A 54 -0.15 -39.64 -22.48
CA TYR A 54 -0.19 -39.37 -23.91
C TYR A 54 -1.59 -38.87 -24.31
N SER A 55 -1.65 -37.75 -25.04
CA SER A 55 -2.88 -37.18 -25.60
C SER A 55 -2.57 -36.58 -26.97
N GLU A 56 -3.49 -36.76 -27.92
CA GLU A 56 -3.43 -36.17 -29.27
C GLU A 56 -4.29 -34.91 -29.39
N ASP A 57 -4.98 -34.50 -28.32
CA ASP A 57 -6.02 -33.46 -28.35
C ASP A 57 -5.43 -32.03 -28.44
N GLY A 58 -4.10 -31.89 -28.30
CA GLY A 58 -3.37 -30.62 -28.39
C GLY A 58 -3.50 -29.71 -27.16
N GLU A 59 -4.37 -30.05 -26.21
CA GLU A 59 -4.57 -29.30 -24.97
C GLU A 59 -3.39 -29.49 -23.99
N PRO A 60 -2.92 -28.41 -23.32
CA PRO A 60 -1.91 -28.53 -22.29
C PRO A 60 -2.38 -29.45 -21.14
N PRO A 61 -1.61 -30.49 -20.78
CA PRO A 61 -1.95 -31.36 -19.67
C PRO A 61 -1.93 -30.58 -18.35
N PHE A 62 -2.92 -30.82 -17.49
CA PHE A 62 -3.08 -30.18 -16.18
C PHE A 62 -3.28 -28.65 -16.23
N GLN A 63 -3.84 -28.12 -17.33
CA GLN A 63 -4.12 -26.69 -17.47
C GLN A 63 -5.01 -26.15 -16.35
N LEU A 64 -6.09 -26.87 -16.00
CA LEU A 64 -7.02 -26.46 -14.94
C LEU A 64 -6.32 -26.38 -13.57
N GLU A 65 -5.45 -27.33 -13.25
CA GLU A 65 -4.71 -27.34 -11.99
C GLU A 65 -3.67 -26.23 -11.89
N TRP A 66 -3.10 -25.83 -13.03
CA TRP A 66 -2.20 -24.68 -13.12
C TRP A 66 -2.99 -23.37 -12.95
N GLU A 67 -4.11 -23.22 -13.64
CA GLU A 67 -5.00 -22.04 -13.55
C GLU A 67 -5.57 -21.86 -12.14
N GLU A 68 -6.00 -22.95 -11.49
CA GLU A 68 -6.45 -22.92 -10.09
C GLU A 68 -5.33 -22.45 -9.15
N ALA A 69 -4.09 -22.91 -9.37
CA ALA A 69 -2.95 -22.51 -8.56
C ALA A 69 -2.58 -21.04 -8.76
N ASP A 70 -2.56 -20.55 -10.01
CA ASP A 70 -2.32 -19.12 -10.29
C ASP A 70 -3.43 -18.25 -9.68
N ALA A 71 -4.70 -18.59 -9.90
CA ALA A 71 -5.84 -17.88 -9.32
C ALA A 71 -5.76 -17.85 -7.78
N SER A 72 -5.35 -18.96 -7.15
CA SER A 72 -5.15 -19.01 -5.69
C SER A 72 -4.07 -18.04 -5.22
N ILE A 73 -2.98 -17.90 -5.96
CA ILE A 73 -1.91 -16.91 -5.67
C ILE A 73 -2.46 -15.49 -5.84
N GLN A 74 -3.22 -15.22 -6.91
CA GLN A 74 -3.80 -13.89 -7.15
C GLN A 74 -4.79 -13.48 -6.04
N VAL A 75 -5.66 -14.40 -5.60
CA VAL A 75 -6.61 -14.16 -4.51
C VAL A 75 -5.87 -13.91 -3.19
N LEU A 76 -4.83 -14.70 -2.88
CA LEU A 76 -4.01 -14.51 -1.69
C LEU A 76 -3.27 -13.16 -1.73
N GLY A 77 -2.65 -12.83 -2.86
CA GLY A 77 -1.95 -11.56 -3.08
C GLY A 77 -2.89 -10.37 -2.91
N SER A 78 -4.10 -10.45 -3.48
CA SER A 78 -5.13 -9.41 -3.42
C SER A 78 -5.68 -9.20 -2.00
N SER A 79 -5.84 -10.30 -1.26
CA SER A 79 -6.20 -10.28 0.15
C SER A 79 -5.11 -9.60 0.98
N CYS A 80 -3.84 -9.96 0.76
CA CYS A 80 -2.72 -9.34 1.47
C CYS A 80 -2.56 -7.86 1.12
N LEU A 81 -2.73 -7.47 -0.15
CA LEU A 81 -2.75 -6.06 -0.58
C LEU A 81 -3.85 -5.27 0.15
N SER A 82 -5.05 -5.85 0.28
CA SER A 82 -6.15 -5.24 1.03
C SER A 82 -5.82 -5.04 2.52
N MET A 83 -5.14 -6.02 3.14
CA MET A 83 -4.67 -5.93 4.52
C MET A 83 -3.60 -4.85 4.71
N ILE A 84 -2.69 -4.69 3.75
CA ILE A 84 -1.67 -3.63 3.76
C ILE A 84 -2.35 -2.26 3.66
N SER A 85 -3.25 -2.08 2.70
CA SER A 85 -4.01 -0.83 2.51
C SER A 85 -4.76 -0.43 3.78
N ALA A 86 -5.47 -1.37 4.40
CA ALA A 86 -6.19 -1.14 5.65
C ALA A 86 -5.26 -0.81 6.82
N SER A 87 -4.14 -1.53 6.95
CA SER A 87 -3.14 -1.27 8.01
C SER A 87 -2.51 0.11 7.85
N LEU A 88 -2.21 0.54 6.62
CA LEU A 88 -1.63 1.85 6.35
C LEU A 88 -2.62 2.96 6.69
N HIS A 89 -3.89 2.78 6.35
CA HIS A 89 -4.91 3.75 6.73
C HIS A 89 -5.03 3.91 8.26
N ILE A 90 -5.01 2.80 9.01
CA ILE A 90 -5.00 2.83 10.48
C ILE A 90 -3.76 3.56 11.02
N TYR A 91 -2.58 3.29 10.45
CA TYR A 91 -1.33 3.99 10.79
C TYR A 91 -1.46 5.51 10.63
N LEU A 92 -2.00 5.95 9.49
CA LEU A 92 -2.18 7.36 9.17
C LEU A 92 -3.20 8.04 10.11
N VAL A 93 -4.32 7.37 10.42
CA VAL A 93 -5.30 7.87 11.39
C VAL A 93 -4.67 8.02 12.78
N ALA A 94 -3.86 7.05 13.20
CA ALA A 94 -3.20 7.11 14.50
C ALA A 94 -2.23 8.30 14.60
N TRP A 95 -1.46 8.58 13.55
CA TRP A 95 -0.62 9.77 13.47
C TRP A 95 -1.41 11.07 13.38
N GLN A 96 -2.53 11.09 12.65
CA GLN A 96 -3.42 12.24 12.65
C GLN A 96 -3.92 12.55 14.06
N ASN A 97 -4.31 11.54 14.84
CA ASN A 97 -4.74 11.76 16.23
C ASN A 97 -3.62 12.35 17.10
N ARG A 98 -2.35 11.99 16.85
CA ARG A 98 -1.19 12.56 17.55
C ARG A 98 -0.86 13.99 17.13
N LEU A 99 -0.88 14.25 15.83
CA LEU A 99 -0.56 15.55 15.25
C LEU A 99 -1.72 16.54 15.39
N GLY A 100 -2.93 16.06 15.66
CA GLY A 100 -4.12 16.88 15.81
C GLY A 100 -4.93 17.00 14.51
N PRO A 101 -6.02 17.78 14.55
CA PRO A 101 -6.98 17.82 13.45
C PRO A 101 -6.34 18.33 12.16
N ALA A 102 -6.79 17.78 11.04
CA ALA A 102 -6.39 18.24 9.72
C ALA A 102 -6.85 19.69 9.50
N PRO A 103 -5.96 20.60 9.03
CA PRO A 103 -6.35 21.95 8.67
C PRO A 103 -7.43 21.93 7.59
N ASP A 104 -8.32 22.93 7.60
CA ASP A 104 -9.44 23.02 6.65
C ASP A 104 -8.98 23.00 5.19
N CYS A 105 -7.77 23.51 4.90
CA CYS A 105 -7.19 23.51 3.56
C CYS A 105 -6.94 22.12 2.97
N THR A 106 -6.92 21.06 3.79
CA THR A 106 -6.66 19.68 3.34
C THR A 106 -7.95 18.94 2.95
N LYS A 107 -9.13 19.45 3.32
CA LYS A 107 -10.43 18.80 3.06
C LYS A 107 -10.70 18.56 1.57
N SER A 108 -10.25 19.45 0.69
CA SER A 108 -10.37 19.28 -0.76
C SER A 108 -9.49 18.12 -1.28
N ALA A 109 -8.30 17.93 -0.72
CA ALA A 109 -7.38 16.86 -1.10
C ALA A 109 -7.95 15.47 -0.78
N PHE A 110 -8.64 15.31 0.35
CA PHE A 110 -9.31 14.05 0.70
C PHE A 110 -10.42 13.63 -0.28
N LYS A 111 -10.99 14.55 -1.06
CA LYS A 111 -11.96 14.21 -2.12
C LYS A 111 -11.32 13.41 -3.26
N ASN A 112 -9.99 13.52 -3.41
CA ASN A 112 -9.21 12.79 -4.40
C ASN A 112 -8.67 11.45 -3.84
N GLY A 113 -9.19 11.00 -2.70
CA GLY A 113 -8.74 9.80 -2.01
C GLY A 113 -7.90 10.11 -0.78
N TRP A 114 -7.91 9.17 0.17
CA TRP A 114 -7.19 9.35 1.43
C TRP A 114 -5.67 9.45 1.28
N PRO A 115 -4.97 8.82 0.31
CA PRO A 115 -3.52 9.04 0.15
C PRO A 115 -3.21 10.52 -0.09
N THR A 116 -3.83 11.11 -1.12
CA THR A 116 -3.72 12.54 -1.44
C THR A 116 -4.07 13.43 -0.25
N GLY A 117 -5.12 13.07 0.50
CA GLY A 117 -5.51 13.78 1.72
C GLY A 117 -4.44 13.74 2.81
N TYR A 118 -3.83 12.58 3.07
CA TYR A 118 -2.78 12.45 4.07
C TYR A 118 -1.45 13.06 3.63
N GLN A 119 -1.14 13.07 2.33
CA GLN A 119 -0.02 13.86 1.81
C GLN A 119 -0.19 15.35 2.17
N ALA A 120 -1.34 15.93 1.80
CA ALA A 120 -1.64 17.34 2.11
C ALA A 120 -1.67 17.60 3.62
N PHE A 121 -2.14 16.62 4.42
CA PHE A 121 -2.13 16.69 5.87
C PHE A 121 -0.71 16.87 6.44
N TYR A 122 0.23 15.99 6.08
CA TYR A 122 1.62 16.08 6.57
C TYR A 122 2.32 17.36 6.07
N GLU A 123 2.13 17.72 4.80
CA GLU A 123 2.73 18.93 4.22
C GLU A 123 2.18 20.20 4.90
N SER A 124 0.88 20.26 5.21
CA SER A 124 0.29 21.38 5.98
C SER A 124 0.82 21.51 7.40
N HIS A 125 1.39 20.42 7.94
CA HIS A 125 2.06 20.39 9.24
C HIS A 125 3.55 20.73 9.15
N GLY A 126 4.08 20.95 7.95
CA GLY A 126 5.47 21.30 7.72
C GLY A 126 6.42 20.10 7.66
N SER A 127 5.93 18.94 7.19
CA SER A 127 6.81 17.86 6.76
C SER A 127 7.62 18.25 5.52
N ASP A 128 8.68 17.49 5.25
CA ASP A 128 9.33 17.49 3.95
C ASP A 128 8.34 17.05 2.86
N LYS A 129 8.63 17.43 1.61
CA LYS A 129 7.82 17.03 0.46
C LYS A 129 7.95 15.53 0.19
N PHE A 130 6.85 14.88 -0.18
CA PHE A 130 6.82 13.43 -0.40
C PHE A 130 7.70 12.98 -1.58
N ASP A 131 7.96 13.85 -2.56
CA ASP A 131 8.86 13.60 -3.70
C ASP A 131 10.34 13.46 -3.28
N THR A 132 10.70 13.90 -2.08
CA THR A 132 12.04 13.73 -1.49
C THR A 132 12.18 12.45 -0.66
N GLY A 133 11.08 11.72 -0.47
CA GLY A 133 11.06 10.48 0.31
C GLY A 133 11.77 9.31 -0.38
N PRO A 134 12.28 8.32 0.38
CA PRO A 134 12.97 7.15 -0.18
C PRO A 134 11.99 6.08 -0.72
N PHE A 135 10.78 6.46 -1.12
CA PHE A 135 9.68 5.57 -1.50
C PHE A 135 8.96 6.08 -2.75
N ASP A 136 8.30 5.18 -3.48
CA ASP A 136 7.38 5.52 -4.56
C ASP A 136 5.96 5.78 -4.02
N TYR A 137 5.60 7.06 -3.89
CA TYR A 137 4.27 7.42 -3.40
C TYR A 137 3.14 7.13 -4.40
N SER A 138 3.45 7.03 -5.69
CA SER A 138 2.45 6.70 -6.71
C SER A 138 1.91 5.28 -6.50
N LEU A 139 2.77 4.36 -6.06
CA LEU A 139 2.40 2.99 -5.69
C LEU A 139 1.40 2.94 -4.52
N VAL A 140 1.47 3.85 -3.56
CA VAL A 140 0.50 3.93 -2.44
C VAL A 140 -0.91 4.20 -2.96
N SER A 141 -1.02 5.15 -3.90
CA SER A 141 -2.29 5.48 -4.52
C SER A 141 -2.82 4.29 -5.34
N GLU A 142 -1.95 3.61 -6.09
CA GLU A 142 -2.32 2.42 -6.83
C GLU A 142 -2.79 1.28 -5.92
N ILE A 143 -2.15 1.04 -4.77
CA ILE A 143 -2.58 0.03 -3.79
C ILE A 143 -4.03 0.28 -3.36
N VAL A 144 -4.43 1.54 -3.15
CA VAL A 144 -5.81 1.87 -2.78
C VAL A 144 -6.79 1.63 -3.92
N LEU A 145 -6.42 2.00 -5.16
CA LEU A 145 -7.26 1.78 -6.34
C LEU A 145 -7.41 0.28 -6.66
N ALA A 146 -6.32 -0.48 -6.58
CA ALA A 146 -6.33 -1.94 -6.73
C ALA A 146 -7.22 -2.59 -5.66
N ARG A 147 -7.06 -2.19 -4.39
CA ARG A 147 -7.93 -2.65 -3.29
C ARG A 147 -9.40 -2.36 -3.55
N ASN A 148 -9.74 -1.17 -4.02
CA ASN A 148 -11.13 -0.82 -4.34
C ASN A 148 -11.70 -1.68 -5.48
N SER A 149 -10.89 -1.97 -6.49
CA SER A 149 -11.27 -2.85 -7.60
C SER A 149 -11.52 -4.28 -7.10
N ILE A 150 -10.63 -4.81 -6.24
CA ILE A 150 -10.76 -6.15 -5.64
C ILE A 150 -12.03 -6.28 -4.79
N GLN A 151 -12.35 -5.26 -3.97
CA GLN A 151 -13.49 -5.33 -3.06
C GLN A 151 -14.85 -5.21 -3.73
N HIS A 152 -14.88 -4.62 -4.91
CA HIS A 152 -16.09 -4.37 -5.66
C HIS A 152 -16.01 -5.02 -7.03
N ASP A 153 -15.45 -6.23 -7.07
CA ASP A 153 -15.46 -7.07 -8.25
C ASP A 153 -16.91 -7.45 -8.58
N GLU A 154 -17.28 -7.26 -9.83
CA GLU A 154 -18.61 -7.53 -10.36
C GLU A 154 -18.66 -8.87 -11.11
N SER A 155 -17.50 -9.53 -11.27
CA SER A 155 -17.38 -10.82 -11.93
C SER A 155 -17.61 -11.96 -10.94
N LEU A 156 -18.59 -12.81 -11.24
CA LEU A 156 -18.75 -14.11 -10.57
C LEU A 156 -18.00 -15.24 -11.30
N THR A 157 -17.64 -15.02 -12.57
CA THR A 157 -17.13 -16.05 -13.48
C THR A 157 -15.60 -16.12 -13.53
N SER A 158 -14.91 -15.21 -12.85
CA SER A 158 -13.45 -15.19 -12.80
C SER A 158 -12.96 -14.97 -11.37
N ASN A 159 -11.83 -15.61 -11.04
CA ASN A 159 -11.10 -15.41 -9.78
C ASN A 159 -9.97 -14.38 -9.94
N THR A 160 -9.84 -13.74 -11.11
CA THR A 160 -8.85 -12.70 -11.38
C THR A 160 -9.49 -11.33 -11.36
N PHE A 161 -8.90 -10.40 -10.60
CA PHE A 161 -9.40 -9.04 -10.49
C PHE A 161 -8.89 -8.15 -11.62
N ARG A 162 -9.70 -7.18 -12.04
CA ARG A 162 -9.34 -6.17 -13.04
C ARG A 162 -9.44 -4.78 -12.46
N TYR A 163 -8.66 -3.85 -13.00
CA TYR A 163 -8.88 -2.44 -12.70
C TYR A 163 -10.23 -1.98 -13.21
N ARG A 164 -10.80 -0.97 -12.57
CA ARG A 164 -11.95 -0.24 -13.11
C ARG A 164 -11.50 0.73 -14.19
N ASP A 165 -12.29 0.87 -15.24
CA ASP A 165 -12.00 1.83 -16.32
C ASP A 165 -11.86 3.27 -15.79
N SER A 166 -12.63 3.62 -14.75
CA SER A 166 -12.57 4.94 -14.10
C SER A 166 -11.27 5.22 -13.34
N ASP A 167 -10.48 4.19 -13.04
CA ASP A 167 -9.25 4.29 -12.25
C ASP A 167 -8.00 4.29 -13.13
N LEU A 168 -8.05 3.70 -14.33
CA LEU A 168 -6.92 3.63 -15.27
C LEU A 168 -6.34 5.00 -15.67
N PRO A 169 -7.13 6.07 -15.91
CA PRO A 169 -6.58 7.39 -16.22
C PRO A 169 -5.73 7.99 -15.08
N LYS A 170 -5.90 7.50 -13.83
CA LYS A 170 -5.13 7.95 -12.66
C LYS A 170 -3.79 7.21 -12.54
N LEU A 171 -3.58 6.18 -13.35
CA LEU A 171 -2.44 5.28 -13.30
C LEU A 171 -1.66 5.35 -14.63
N PRO A 172 -0.79 6.36 -14.81
CA PRO A 172 -0.02 6.49 -16.05
C PRO A 172 0.88 5.26 -16.28
N SER A 173 1.37 4.63 -15.20
CA SER A 173 2.09 3.37 -15.27
C SER A 173 1.70 2.38 -14.18
N PRO A 174 0.62 1.59 -14.39
CA PRO A 174 0.13 0.64 -13.40
C PRO A 174 1.18 -0.43 -13.08
N PHE A 175 1.61 -0.49 -11.82
CA PHE A 175 2.57 -1.44 -11.29
C PHE A 175 2.02 -2.88 -11.28
N PHE A 176 0.76 -3.08 -10.90
CA PHE A 176 0.21 -4.43 -10.77
C PHE A 176 -0.24 -5.06 -12.09
N VAL A 177 -0.24 -4.33 -13.21
CA VAL A 177 -0.58 -4.91 -14.52
C VAL A 177 0.50 -5.89 -15.00
N SER A 178 0.07 -7.03 -15.58
CA SER A 178 0.97 -8.03 -16.15
C SER A 178 1.73 -7.52 -17.38
N ASP A 179 2.91 -8.07 -17.67
CA ASP A 179 3.67 -7.66 -18.86
C ASP A 179 2.95 -8.05 -20.16
N ARG A 180 2.18 -9.14 -20.13
CA ARG A 180 1.30 -9.54 -21.24
C ARG A 180 0.23 -8.49 -21.52
N ASP A 181 -0.47 -8.00 -20.50
CA ASP A 181 -1.49 -6.97 -20.68
C ASP A 181 -0.87 -5.63 -21.10
N LYS A 182 0.33 -5.29 -20.58
CA LYS A 182 1.08 -4.11 -21.05
C LYS A 182 1.46 -4.24 -22.52
N GLU A 183 1.87 -5.42 -22.97
CA GLU A 183 2.25 -5.65 -24.36
C GLU A 183 1.04 -5.61 -25.29
N LEU A 184 -0.09 -6.20 -24.89
CA LEU A 184 -1.36 -6.10 -25.61
C LEU A 184 -1.80 -4.64 -25.75
N ALA A 185 -1.67 -3.82 -24.71
CA ALA A 185 -2.02 -2.40 -24.76
C ALA A 185 -1.15 -1.59 -25.75
N LYS A 186 0.13 -1.97 -25.94
CA LYS A 186 1.00 -1.30 -26.92
C LYS A 186 0.63 -1.63 -28.37
N GLN A 187 0.01 -2.79 -28.61
CA GLN A 187 -0.34 -3.26 -29.95
C GLN A 187 -1.59 -2.59 -30.53
N ILE A 188 -2.31 -1.77 -29.75
CA ILE A 188 -3.65 -1.24 -30.07
C ILE A 188 -3.64 0.24 -30.55
N ASP A 189 -2.46 0.91 -30.62
CA ASP A 189 -2.15 2.12 -31.44
C ASP A 189 -1.80 3.47 -30.74
N ASP A 190 -0.92 4.23 -31.44
CA ASP A 190 -0.56 5.67 -31.53
C ASP A 190 -0.58 6.66 -30.33
N GLY A 191 0.07 6.31 -29.21
CA GLY A 191 0.64 7.34 -28.30
C GLY A 191 -0.12 7.63 -27.01
N GLU A 192 -1.33 7.11 -26.82
CA GLU A 192 -2.01 7.04 -25.53
C GLU A 192 -2.32 5.59 -25.18
N ARG A 193 -2.06 5.15 -23.94
CA ARG A 193 -2.37 3.77 -23.48
C ARG A 193 -3.88 3.56 -23.48
N SER A 194 -4.45 3.18 -24.62
CA SER A 194 -5.85 2.81 -24.73
C SER A 194 -6.02 1.33 -24.40
N TRP A 195 -6.57 1.04 -23.23
CA TRP A 195 -6.88 -0.32 -22.81
C TRP A 195 -8.15 -0.78 -23.53
N LEU A 196 -8.05 -1.72 -24.47
CA LEU A 196 -9.23 -2.31 -25.12
C LEU A 196 -10.15 -3.03 -24.10
N TYR A 197 -9.52 -3.62 -23.07
CA TYR A 197 -10.20 -4.15 -21.90
C TYR A 197 -9.42 -3.74 -20.65
N PRO A 198 -10.10 -3.46 -19.52
CA PRO A 198 -9.42 -3.18 -18.28
C PRO A 198 -8.45 -4.32 -17.91
N PRO A 199 -7.17 -4.01 -17.66
CA PRO A 199 -6.14 -5.02 -17.44
C PRO A 199 -6.30 -5.70 -16.08
N HIS A 200 -5.72 -6.90 -15.96
CA HIS A 200 -5.75 -7.65 -14.71
C HIS A 200 -4.80 -7.05 -13.67
N ILE A 201 -5.24 -7.10 -12.41
CA ILE A 201 -4.37 -6.89 -11.25
C ILE A 201 -3.62 -8.20 -11.02
N HIS A 202 -2.31 -8.18 -11.26
CA HIS A 202 -1.45 -9.35 -11.18
C HIS A 202 -0.33 -9.13 -10.16
N ILE A 203 -0.44 -9.81 -9.02
CA ILE A 203 0.43 -9.65 -7.85
C ILE A 203 1.42 -10.81 -7.79
N THR A 204 2.55 -10.65 -8.49
CA THR A 204 3.68 -11.58 -8.36
C THR A 204 4.36 -11.43 -7.00
N LYS A 205 5.17 -12.42 -6.64
CA LYS A 205 5.97 -12.39 -5.42
C LYS A 205 6.91 -11.20 -5.36
N GLU A 206 7.53 -10.86 -6.49
CA GLU A 206 8.44 -9.72 -6.62
C GLU A 206 7.67 -8.41 -6.39
N LYS A 207 6.50 -8.25 -7.03
CA LYS A 207 5.65 -7.08 -6.84
C LYS A 207 5.15 -6.97 -5.40
N PHE A 208 4.75 -8.09 -4.80
CA PHE A 208 4.31 -8.15 -3.40
C PHE A 208 5.43 -7.70 -2.44
N LEU A 209 6.63 -8.26 -2.60
CA LEU A 209 7.78 -7.90 -1.78
C LEU A 209 8.21 -6.45 -1.98
N HIS A 210 8.14 -5.95 -3.22
CA HIS A 210 8.42 -4.56 -3.54
C HIS A 210 7.43 -3.62 -2.86
N MET A 211 6.11 -3.82 -3.01
CA MET A 211 5.13 -2.96 -2.34
C MET A 211 5.27 -2.99 -0.82
N THR A 212 5.60 -4.14 -0.24
CA THR A 212 5.83 -4.27 1.21
C THR A 212 7.04 -3.43 1.62
N SER A 213 8.12 -3.47 0.84
CA SER A 213 9.31 -2.67 1.09
C SER A 213 9.03 -1.17 0.97
N GLU A 214 8.32 -0.73 -0.07
CA GLU A 214 7.99 0.68 -0.29
C GLU A 214 7.12 1.24 0.84
N ILE A 215 6.14 0.45 1.30
CA ILE A 215 5.27 0.82 2.41
C ILE A 215 6.04 0.92 3.74
N SER A 216 6.98 -0.01 4.01
CA SER A 216 7.85 0.08 5.20
C SER A 216 8.73 1.34 5.18
N LYS A 217 9.33 1.67 4.02
CA LYS A 217 10.10 2.91 3.86
C LYS A 217 9.25 4.16 4.06
N LEU A 218 8.02 4.16 3.54
CA LEU A 218 7.06 5.26 3.73
C LEU A 218 6.75 5.48 5.21
N VAL A 219 6.37 4.44 5.96
CA VAL A 219 6.01 4.62 7.37
C VAL A 219 7.20 5.02 8.22
N GLU A 220 8.40 4.49 7.95
CA GLU A 220 9.63 4.95 8.60
C GLU A 220 9.87 6.44 8.38
N TRP A 221 9.71 6.90 7.14
CA TRP A 221 9.87 8.31 6.82
C TRP A 221 8.79 9.17 7.49
N LEU A 222 7.52 8.76 7.42
CA LEU A 222 6.40 9.49 8.03
C LEU A 222 6.54 9.62 9.55
N GLU A 223 7.04 8.58 10.24
CA GLU A 223 7.32 8.64 11.66
C GLU A 223 8.33 9.75 11.98
N LYS A 224 9.46 9.79 11.27
CA LYS A 224 10.48 10.84 11.44
C LYS A 224 9.90 12.23 11.19
N GLN A 225 9.06 12.38 10.16
CA GLN A 225 8.38 13.65 9.88
C GLN A 225 7.45 14.04 11.03
N GLY A 226 6.63 13.09 11.52
CA GLY A 226 5.71 13.31 12.64
C GLY A 226 6.44 13.73 13.92
N GLU A 227 7.53 13.05 14.27
CA GLU A 227 8.37 13.39 15.42
C GLU A 227 8.98 14.79 15.31
N GLN A 228 9.50 15.16 14.12
CA GLN A 228 10.05 16.49 13.87
C GLN A 228 8.98 17.59 14.01
N ILE A 229 7.75 17.35 13.51
CA ILE A 229 6.63 18.27 13.66
C ILE A 229 6.30 18.48 15.14
N LEU A 230 6.21 17.40 15.92
CA LEU A 230 5.94 17.47 17.36
C LEU A 230 7.04 18.21 18.11
N HIS A 231 8.31 17.96 17.76
CA HIS A 231 9.46 18.64 18.34
C HIS A 231 9.42 20.15 18.11
N LYS A 232 9.25 20.59 16.85
CA LYS A 232 9.16 22.02 16.50
C LYS A 232 8.04 22.73 17.28
N ARG A 233 6.87 22.09 17.40
CA ARG A 233 5.74 22.62 18.19
C ARG A 233 6.04 22.71 19.68
N TRP A 234 6.80 21.76 20.22
CA TRP A 234 7.22 21.81 21.62
C TRP A 234 8.18 22.98 21.86
N GLU A 235 9.15 23.20 20.99
CA GLU A 235 10.09 24.33 21.07
C GLU A 235 9.35 25.67 21.01
N GLU A 236 8.39 25.81 20.10
CA GLU A 236 7.59 27.03 19.97
C GLU A 236 6.77 27.32 21.23
N ARG A 237 6.09 26.31 21.78
CA ARG A 237 5.35 26.46 23.05
C ARG A 237 6.26 26.81 24.21
N LYS A 238 7.48 26.27 24.25
CA LYS A 238 8.47 26.58 25.28
C LYS A 238 8.90 28.05 25.17
N ARG A 239 9.20 28.52 23.96
CA ARG A 239 9.55 29.94 23.69
C ARG A 239 8.43 30.88 24.11
N GLN A 240 7.19 30.61 23.68
CA GLN A 240 6.02 31.43 24.04
C GLN A 240 5.80 31.52 25.55
N ARG A 241 6.05 30.43 26.30
CA ARG A 241 5.97 30.44 27.77
C ARG A 241 7.06 31.28 28.42
N GLN A 242 8.28 31.26 27.87
CA GLN A 242 9.38 32.09 28.35
C GLN A 242 9.10 33.58 28.10
N GLU A 243 8.68 33.93 26.88
CA GLU A 243 8.30 35.30 26.52
C GLU A 243 7.12 35.81 27.38
N ALA A 244 6.12 34.96 27.65
CA ALA A 244 5.01 35.32 28.51
C ALA A 244 5.44 35.56 29.97
N ALA A 245 6.38 34.77 30.49
CA ALA A 245 6.93 34.94 31.84
C ALA A 245 7.76 36.23 31.96
N GLU A 246 8.62 36.53 30.97
CA GLU A 246 9.44 37.75 30.94
C GLU A 246 8.57 39.02 30.85
N ASN A 247 7.50 39.00 30.05
CA ASN A 247 6.56 40.12 29.95
C ASN A 247 5.75 40.34 31.25
N LEU A 248 5.50 39.29 32.03
CA LEU A 248 4.85 39.39 33.34
C LEU A 248 5.78 40.00 34.40
N GLU A 249 7.08 39.69 34.35
CA GLU A 249 8.09 40.26 35.26
C GLU A 249 8.44 41.71 34.91
N ALA A 250 8.45 42.09 33.63
CA ALA A 250 8.74 43.46 33.19
C ALA A 250 7.58 44.46 33.40
N GLY A 251 6.37 43.97 33.69
CA GLY A 251 5.18 44.76 33.97
C GLY A 251 4.92 45.06 35.46
N GLN A 252 5.81 44.63 36.36
CA GLN A 252 5.83 44.93 37.80
C GLN A 252 6.85 46.02 38.13
#